data_AF-A0A972ICS4-F1
#
_entry.id   AF-A0A972ICS4-F1
#
_cell.length_a   1.000
_cell.length_b   1.000
_cell.length_c   1.000
_cell.angle_alpha   90.00
_cell.angle_beta   90.00
_cell.angle_gamma   90.00
#
_symmetry.space_group_name_H-M   'P 1'
#
loop_
_entity.id
_entity.type
_entity.pdbx_description
1 polymer ?
#
loop_
_entity_poly.entity_id
_entity_poly.type
_entity_poly.pdbx_seq_one_letter_code
_entity_poly.pdbx_strand_id
1 'polypeptide(L)'
;RYILYIWRRPLENKLTENQTKGAKYLFPDGFKYFIHNTKLLTDMGIRVPAIIFSGHRDEEDFDYALVECFEGQSFMEYMNKGGDIRTVADKVEVVMEKMASFKRSFYGPPMVNIPFPVPPVQLVFDFYAEELRIAAAIDSEISFLKSDLMYLMERKKNEVTDMDKEEYPLIHGELTPPHVYILENGEIGLIDIEGIKYFDIEYDRAVIHLAYGDAIPVPKYICKEKLEFYTLCLKIGHLSVAADYLAHVDKNHPWFQNVRESCLNELALKVR
;
A
#
# COMPACT_ATOMS: atom_id res chain seq x y z
N ARG A 1 -4.95 10.76 -23.39
CA ARG A 1 -3.46 10.91 -23.53
C ARG A 1 -2.80 9.54 -23.29
N TYR A 2 -1.47 9.37 -23.43
CA TYR A 2 -0.79 8.09 -23.15
C TYR A 2 0.46 8.28 -22.28
N ILE A 3 0.81 7.26 -21.49
CA ILE A 3 2.03 7.18 -20.70
C ILE A 3 2.79 5.91 -21.10
N LEU A 4 4.11 5.99 -21.22
CA LEU A 4 4.98 4.84 -21.41
C LEU A 4 5.57 4.43 -20.05
N TYR A 5 5.24 3.22 -19.60
CA TYR A 5 5.85 2.60 -18.43
C TYR A 5 7.04 1.75 -18.90
N ILE A 6 8.14 1.82 -18.15
CA ILE A 6 9.38 1.07 -18.40
C ILE A 6 9.80 0.40 -17.10
N TRP A 7 9.88 -0.92 -17.10
CA TRP A 7 10.43 -1.72 -16.01
C TRP A 7 11.81 -2.22 -16.42
N ARG A 8 12.84 -1.55 -15.92
CA ARG A 8 14.24 -1.94 -16.16
C ARG A 8 14.78 -2.73 -14.97
N ARG A 9 15.55 -3.79 -15.24
CA ARG A 9 16.23 -4.57 -14.21
C ARG A 9 17.75 -4.32 -14.22
N PRO A 10 18.40 -4.31 -13.05
CA PRO A 10 17.80 -4.21 -11.73
C PRO A 10 17.13 -2.83 -11.54
N LEU A 11 16.02 -2.78 -10.80
CA LEU A 11 15.54 -1.50 -10.26
C LEU A 11 16.59 -1.03 -9.27
N GLU A 12 17.35 0.01 -9.60
CA GLU A 12 18.33 0.63 -8.70
C GLU A 12 17.68 1.50 -7.61
N ASN A 13 16.44 1.22 -7.21
CA ASN A 13 15.80 1.94 -6.13
C ASN A 13 15.96 1.17 -4.81
N LYS A 14 17.06 1.45 -4.10
CA LYS A 14 17.42 0.85 -2.82
C LYS A 14 16.71 1.55 -1.64
N LEU A 15 15.40 1.83 -1.76
CA LEU A 15 14.65 2.51 -0.69
C LEU A 15 14.45 1.66 0.58
N THR A 16 14.77 0.37 0.51
CA THR A 16 14.87 -0.50 1.67
C THR A 16 15.77 -1.69 1.37
N GLU A 17 16.54 -2.11 2.37
CA GLU A 17 17.32 -3.35 2.34
C GLU A 17 16.52 -4.57 2.85
N ASN A 18 15.20 -4.43 3.07
CA ASN A 18 14.36 -5.47 3.64
C ASN A 18 14.25 -6.70 2.72
N GLN A 19 14.76 -7.83 3.21
CA GLN A 19 14.75 -9.11 2.49
C GLN A 19 13.73 -10.11 3.04
N THR A 20 12.83 -9.68 3.92
CA THR A 20 11.78 -10.56 4.45
C THR A 20 10.84 -11.03 3.34
N LYS A 21 10.10 -12.10 3.59
CA LYS A 21 9.06 -12.56 2.64
C LYS A 21 7.97 -11.51 2.44
N GLY A 22 7.77 -10.59 3.40
CA GLY A 22 6.79 -9.52 3.34
C GLY A 22 6.93 -8.65 2.09
N ALA A 23 8.16 -8.33 1.67
CA ALA A 23 8.40 -7.54 0.46
C ALA A 23 7.70 -8.13 -0.78
N LYS A 24 7.65 -9.46 -0.91
CA LYS A 24 7.05 -10.13 -2.08
C LYS A 24 5.53 -10.28 -2.01
N TYR A 25 4.97 -10.32 -0.80
CA TYR A 25 3.55 -10.61 -0.57
C TYR A 25 2.73 -9.35 -0.28
N LEU A 26 3.34 -8.37 0.39
CA LEU A 26 2.73 -7.08 0.67
C LEU A 26 2.93 -6.11 -0.50
N PHE A 27 4.06 -6.20 -1.21
CA PHE A 27 4.43 -5.28 -2.28
C PHE A 27 4.84 -6.02 -3.56
N PRO A 28 3.98 -6.89 -4.12
CA PRO A 28 4.26 -7.48 -5.42
C PRO A 28 4.38 -6.37 -6.47
N ASP A 29 5.47 -6.39 -7.24
CA ASP A 29 5.75 -5.35 -8.23
C ASP A 29 6.32 -5.95 -9.53
N GLY A 30 6.16 -5.21 -10.62
CA GLY A 30 6.80 -5.42 -11.90
C GLY A 30 5.80 -5.69 -13.02
N PHE A 31 6.31 -5.58 -14.24
CA PHE A 31 5.57 -5.73 -15.49
C PHE A 31 4.55 -6.88 -15.51
N LYS A 32 4.92 -8.08 -15.05
CA LYS A 32 4.02 -9.24 -15.06
C LYS A 32 2.79 -9.04 -14.17
N TYR A 33 2.97 -8.45 -12.98
CA TYR A 33 1.85 -8.11 -12.11
C TYR A 33 1.01 -7.00 -12.74
N PHE A 34 1.63 -5.97 -13.30
CA PHE A 34 0.91 -4.89 -13.99
C PHE A 34 -0.02 -5.41 -15.09
N ILE A 35 0.50 -6.23 -16.02
CA ILE A 35 -0.30 -6.80 -17.12
C ILE A 35 -1.44 -7.68 -16.58
N HIS A 36 -1.14 -8.58 -15.64
CA HIS A 36 -2.13 -9.50 -15.08
C HIS A 36 -3.23 -8.76 -14.33
N ASN A 37 -2.85 -7.84 -13.43
CA ASN A 37 -3.77 -7.12 -12.56
C ASN A 37 -4.60 -6.11 -13.37
N THR A 38 -4.05 -5.50 -14.43
CA THR A 38 -4.83 -4.66 -15.36
C THR A 38 -5.97 -5.45 -15.96
N LYS A 39 -5.67 -6.65 -16.49
CA LYS A 39 -6.70 -7.52 -17.06
C LYS A 39 -7.71 -7.95 -16.00
N LEU A 40 -7.24 -8.41 -14.84
CA LEU A 40 -8.09 -8.88 -13.74
C LEU A 40 -9.10 -7.79 -13.32
N LEU A 41 -8.62 -6.58 -13.03
CA LEU A 41 -9.45 -5.46 -12.60
C LEU A 41 -10.40 -5.00 -13.71
N THR A 42 -9.94 -4.97 -14.97
CA THR A 42 -10.79 -4.64 -16.13
C THR A 42 -11.92 -5.65 -16.31
N ASP A 43 -11.63 -6.95 -16.19
CA ASP A 43 -12.64 -8.02 -16.29
C ASP A 43 -13.67 -7.94 -15.14
N MET A 44 -13.26 -7.42 -13.97
CA MET A 44 -14.17 -7.09 -12.88
C MET A 44 -14.99 -5.82 -13.18
N GLY A 45 -14.64 -5.03 -14.19
CA GLY A 45 -15.21 -3.72 -14.46
C GLY A 45 -14.77 -2.66 -13.46
N ILE A 46 -13.58 -2.80 -12.89
CA ILE A 46 -12.89 -1.75 -12.14
C ILE A 46 -12.07 -0.95 -13.15
N ARG A 47 -12.15 0.37 -13.03
CA ARG A 47 -11.54 1.25 -14.01
C ARG A 47 -10.05 1.42 -13.72
N VAL A 48 -9.21 0.84 -14.57
CA VAL A 48 -7.75 0.96 -14.58
C VAL A 48 -7.28 1.43 -15.95
N PRO A 49 -6.08 2.02 -16.10
CA PRO A 49 -5.55 2.42 -17.39
C PRO A 49 -5.55 1.28 -18.41
N ALA A 50 -6.12 1.52 -19.59
CA ALA A 50 -6.08 0.51 -20.65
C ALA A 50 -4.65 0.35 -21.19
N ILE A 51 -4.20 -0.91 -21.35
CA ILE A 51 -2.95 -1.20 -22.05
C ILE A 51 -3.21 -1.13 -23.56
N ILE A 52 -2.49 -0.24 -24.24
CA ILE A 52 -2.58 -0.09 -25.71
C ILE A 52 -1.71 -1.13 -26.39
N PHE A 53 -0.46 -1.25 -25.94
CA PHE A 53 0.44 -2.36 -26.27
C PHE A 53 1.52 -2.50 -25.21
N SER A 54 2.12 -3.68 -25.13
CA SER A 54 3.21 -3.99 -24.22
C SER A 54 4.23 -4.90 -24.90
N GLY A 55 5.46 -4.90 -24.42
CA GLY A 55 6.50 -5.77 -24.97
C GLY A 55 7.75 -5.82 -24.11
N HIS A 56 8.76 -6.49 -24.66
CA HIS A 56 10.09 -6.61 -24.09
C HIS A 56 11.12 -6.07 -25.10
N ARG A 57 12.20 -5.46 -24.62
CA ARG A 57 13.36 -5.06 -25.41
C ARG A 57 14.57 -5.91 -25.00
N ASP A 58 14.99 -6.79 -25.90
CA ASP A 58 16.10 -7.72 -25.63
C ASP A 58 17.46 -7.01 -25.50
N GLU A 59 17.72 -5.99 -26.31
CA GLU A 59 19.04 -5.30 -26.34
C GLU A 59 19.31 -4.52 -25.05
N GLU A 60 18.29 -3.88 -24.48
CA GLU A 60 18.40 -3.04 -23.28
C GLU A 60 17.84 -3.68 -22.01
N ASP A 61 17.35 -4.92 -22.09
CA ASP A 61 16.77 -5.74 -21.02
C ASP A 61 15.72 -4.99 -20.17
N PHE A 62 14.63 -4.57 -20.82
CA PHE A 62 13.50 -3.96 -20.12
C PHE A 62 12.14 -4.37 -20.71
N ASP A 63 11.16 -4.45 -19.82
CA ASP A 63 9.76 -4.58 -20.19
C ASP A 63 9.10 -3.19 -20.29
N TYR A 64 8.11 -3.03 -21.16
CA TYR A 64 7.40 -1.77 -21.33
C TYR A 64 5.92 -1.95 -21.64
N ALA A 65 5.13 -0.92 -21.32
CA ALA A 65 3.73 -0.81 -21.70
C ALA A 65 3.39 0.63 -22.07
N LEU A 66 2.79 0.84 -23.24
CA LEU A 66 2.10 2.09 -23.53
C LEU A 66 0.67 1.97 -23.02
N VAL A 67 0.32 2.83 -22.07
CA VAL A 67 -0.96 2.78 -21.37
C VAL A 67 -1.70 4.09 -21.54
N GLU A 68 -3.02 4.00 -21.45
CA GLU A 68 -3.88 5.16 -21.33
C GLU A 68 -3.45 6.05 -20.17
N CYS A 69 -3.44 7.36 -20.41
CA CYS A 69 -3.41 8.36 -19.34
C CYS A 69 -4.84 8.80 -19.08
N PHE A 70 -5.32 8.62 -17.84
CA PHE A 70 -6.66 9.04 -17.45
C PHE A 70 -6.87 10.53 -17.72
N GLU A 71 -8.04 10.84 -18.27
CA GLU A 71 -8.57 12.20 -18.33
C GLU A 71 -9.40 12.43 -17.05
N GLY A 72 -9.04 13.45 -16.26
CA GLY A 72 -9.55 13.67 -14.91
C GLY A 72 -8.50 14.29 -14.00
N GLN A 73 -8.61 14.06 -12.68
CA GLN A 73 -7.61 14.48 -11.70
C GLN A 73 -7.44 13.42 -10.60
N SER A 74 -6.22 13.30 -10.07
CA SER A 74 -5.98 12.45 -8.89
C SER A 74 -6.67 13.01 -7.65
N PHE A 75 -6.90 12.16 -6.65
CA PHE A 75 -7.41 12.60 -5.36
C PHE A 75 -6.44 13.58 -4.68
N MET A 76 -5.14 13.37 -4.83
CA MET A 76 -4.11 14.30 -4.37
C MET A 76 -4.32 15.71 -4.96
N GLU A 77 -4.51 15.82 -6.28
CA GLU A 77 -4.78 17.10 -6.94
C GLU A 77 -6.11 17.72 -6.50
N TYR A 78 -7.15 16.90 -6.37
CA TYR A 78 -8.46 17.35 -5.91
C TYR A 78 -8.39 17.93 -4.48
N MET A 79 -7.71 17.25 -3.56
CA MET A 79 -7.50 17.69 -2.18
C MET A 79 -6.66 18.97 -2.12
N ASN A 80 -5.58 19.05 -2.90
CA ASN A 80 -4.72 20.25 -2.94
C ASN A 80 -5.45 21.50 -3.44
N LYS A 81 -6.53 21.34 -4.22
CA LYS A 81 -7.42 22.43 -4.66
C LYS A 81 -8.55 22.74 -3.65
N GLY A 82 -8.54 22.11 -2.47
CA GLY A 82 -9.56 22.29 -1.44
C GLY A 82 -10.81 21.41 -1.62
N GLY A 83 -10.72 20.36 -2.43
CA GLY A 83 -11.79 19.39 -2.60
C GLY A 83 -12.08 18.59 -1.32
N ASP A 84 -13.36 18.26 -1.08
CA ASP A 84 -13.78 17.46 0.08
C ASP A 84 -14.01 16.01 -0.33
N ILE A 85 -13.13 15.12 0.14
CA ILE A 85 -13.18 13.67 -0.14
C ILE A 85 -14.53 13.05 0.24
N ARG A 86 -15.24 13.61 1.23
CA ARG A 86 -16.57 13.12 1.63
C ARG A 86 -17.59 13.15 0.49
N THR A 87 -17.39 14.01 -0.51
CA THR A 87 -18.27 14.13 -1.68
C THR A 87 -18.08 13.02 -2.72
N VAL A 88 -17.01 12.23 -2.61
CA VAL A 88 -16.68 11.11 -3.51
C VAL A 88 -16.39 9.81 -2.75
N ALA A 89 -16.51 9.82 -1.42
CA ALA A 89 -16.23 8.69 -0.55
C ALA A 89 -17.10 7.47 -0.87
N ASP A 90 -18.38 7.69 -1.19
CA ASP A 90 -19.32 6.64 -1.61
C ASP A 90 -18.83 5.89 -2.86
N LYS A 91 -18.26 6.61 -3.83
CA LYS A 91 -17.72 5.99 -5.05
C LYS A 91 -16.45 5.19 -4.79
N VAL A 92 -15.61 5.62 -3.86
CA VAL A 92 -14.43 4.84 -3.42
C VAL A 92 -14.89 3.56 -2.73
N GLU A 93 -15.87 3.66 -1.82
CA GLU A 93 -16.46 2.50 -1.15
C GLU A 93 -17.03 1.50 -2.17
N VAL A 94 -17.75 1.96 -3.19
CA VAL A 94 -18.26 1.08 -4.26
C VAL A 94 -17.14 0.29 -4.94
N VAL A 95 -16.00 0.94 -5.24
CA VAL A 95 -14.85 0.25 -5.85
C VAL A 95 -14.21 -0.75 -4.89
N MET A 96 -14.05 -0.37 -3.61
CA MET A 96 -13.51 -1.25 -2.57
C MET A 96 -14.41 -2.46 -2.31
N GLU A 97 -15.72 -2.27 -2.21
CA GLU A 97 -16.70 -3.35 -2.06
C GLU A 97 -16.68 -4.29 -3.28
N LYS A 98 -16.53 -3.72 -4.47
CA LYS A 98 -16.41 -4.50 -5.70
C LYS A 98 -15.16 -5.37 -5.70
N MET A 99 -14.00 -4.83 -5.30
CA MET A 99 -12.78 -5.64 -5.12
C MET A 99 -13.00 -6.72 -4.05
N ALA A 100 -13.53 -6.32 -2.89
CA ALA A 100 -13.72 -7.22 -1.76
C ALA A 100 -14.75 -8.33 -1.99
N SER A 101 -15.60 -8.19 -3.01
CA SER A 101 -16.52 -9.25 -3.44
C SER A 101 -15.81 -10.47 -4.04
N PHE A 102 -14.57 -10.31 -4.51
CA PHE A 102 -13.72 -11.39 -4.99
C PHE A 102 -12.86 -11.91 -3.86
N LYS A 103 -12.96 -13.21 -3.59
CA LYS A 103 -12.34 -13.83 -2.42
C LYS A 103 -11.61 -15.13 -2.76
N ARG A 104 -10.64 -15.48 -1.92
CA ARG A 104 -9.90 -16.75 -1.99
C ARG A 104 -9.71 -17.33 -0.60
N SER A 105 -9.58 -18.65 -0.52
CA SER A 105 -9.33 -19.37 0.76
C SER A 105 -7.90 -19.18 1.31
N PHE A 106 -7.03 -18.48 0.58
CA PHE A 106 -5.69 -18.13 1.02
C PHE A 106 -5.29 -16.76 0.48
N TYR A 107 -4.41 -16.09 1.20
CA TYR A 107 -3.94 -14.76 0.86
C TYR A 107 -2.74 -14.81 -0.10
N GLY A 108 -2.48 -13.70 -0.76
CA GLY A 108 -1.32 -13.48 -1.62
C GLY A 108 -1.67 -12.79 -2.94
N PRO A 109 -0.65 -12.52 -3.78
CA PRO A 109 -0.86 -11.88 -5.07
C PRO A 109 -1.77 -12.71 -5.99
N PRO A 110 -2.58 -12.10 -6.87
CA PRO A 110 -3.46 -12.82 -7.77
C PRO A 110 -2.75 -13.86 -8.66
N MET A 111 -1.53 -13.54 -9.12
CA MET A 111 -0.74 -14.46 -9.96
C MET A 111 -0.19 -15.69 -9.21
N VAL A 112 -0.16 -15.65 -7.87
CA VAL A 112 0.41 -16.74 -7.06
C VAL A 112 -0.71 -17.60 -6.53
N ASN A 113 -0.79 -18.85 -7.01
CA ASN A 113 -1.85 -19.79 -6.64
C ASN A 113 -1.41 -20.87 -5.66
N ILE A 114 -0.50 -20.51 -4.75
CA ILE A 114 0.03 -21.41 -3.73
C ILE A 114 -0.18 -20.75 -2.37
N PRO A 115 -0.82 -21.42 -1.39
CA PRO A 115 -0.96 -20.90 -0.04
C PRO A 115 0.39 -20.61 0.59
N PHE A 116 0.50 -19.48 1.30
CA PHE A 116 1.68 -19.15 2.07
C PHE A 116 1.43 -19.53 3.54
N PRO A 117 2.31 -20.33 4.19
CA PRO A 117 2.01 -20.95 5.48
C PRO A 117 2.15 -20.00 6.69
N VAL A 118 2.64 -18.78 6.47
CA VAL A 118 2.77 -17.78 7.53
C VAL A 118 1.41 -17.08 7.70
N PRO A 119 0.90 -16.82 8.89
CA PRO A 119 -0.32 -16.02 9.04
C PRO A 119 -0.11 -14.55 8.57
N PRO A 120 -1.12 -13.88 7.99
CA PRO A 120 -1.02 -12.49 7.52
C PRO A 120 -0.47 -11.51 8.57
N VAL A 121 -0.95 -11.64 9.81
CA VAL A 121 -0.52 -10.79 10.93
C VAL A 121 0.97 -10.97 11.22
N GLN A 122 1.47 -12.21 11.19
CA GLN A 122 2.89 -12.50 11.41
C GLN A 122 3.74 -12.01 10.23
N LEU A 123 3.27 -12.18 8.99
CA LEU A 123 3.94 -11.65 7.80
C LEU A 123 4.13 -10.13 7.88
N VAL A 124 3.08 -9.41 8.28
CA VAL A 124 3.12 -7.96 8.46
C VAL A 124 4.07 -7.57 9.59
N PHE A 125 4.00 -8.26 10.74
CA PHE A 125 4.93 -8.02 11.84
C PHE A 125 6.39 -8.17 11.40
N ASP A 126 6.73 -9.30 10.76
CA ASP A 126 8.10 -9.59 10.33
C ASP A 126 8.63 -8.52 9.37
N PHE A 127 7.79 -8.08 8.43
CA PHE A 127 8.13 -7.04 7.48
C PHE A 127 8.45 -5.71 8.17
N TYR A 128 7.50 -5.17 8.95
CA TYR A 128 7.66 -3.85 9.54
C TYR A 128 8.63 -3.83 10.73
N ALA A 129 8.84 -4.96 11.40
CA ALA A 129 9.90 -5.09 12.40
C ALA A 129 11.27 -4.93 11.75
N GLU A 130 11.46 -5.46 10.53
CA GLU A 130 12.69 -5.27 9.77
C GLU A 130 12.84 -3.85 9.25
N GLU A 131 11.76 -3.25 8.71
CA GLU A 131 11.75 -1.82 8.34
C GLU A 131 12.17 -0.92 9.52
N LEU A 132 11.62 -1.17 10.70
CA LEU A 132 11.97 -0.41 11.90
C LEU A 132 13.46 -0.59 12.28
N ARG A 133 14.03 -1.79 12.10
CA ARG A 133 15.47 -2.02 12.36
C ARG A 133 16.35 -1.25 11.37
N ILE A 134 15.98 -1.28 10.09
CA ILE A 134 16.69 -0.57 9.02
C ILE A 134 16.65 0.94 9.30
N ALA A 135 15.46 1.50 9.52
CA ALA A 135 15.29 2.92 9.83
C ALA A 135 16.06 3.35 11.10
N ALA A 136 16.03 2.54 12.15
CA ALA A 136 16.77 2.80 13.39
C ALA A 136 18.30 2.73 13.26
N ALA A 137 18.82 2.12 12.19
CA ALA A 137 20.25 2.07 11.90
C ALA A 137 20.76 3.39 11.30
N ILE A 138 19.88 4.14 10.62
CA ILE A 138 20.21 5.38 9.90
C ILE A 138 19.71 6.65 10.62
N ASP A 139 18.80 6.50 11.59
CA ASP A 139 18.16 7.61 12.29
C ASP A 139 18.20 7.44 13.81
N SER A 140 18.85 8.39 14.51
CA SER A 140 19.09 8.29 15.96
C SER A 140 17.83 8.47 16.81
N GLU A 141 16.84 9.24 16.35
CA GLU A 141 15.59 9.43 17.08
C GLU A 141 14.70 8.19 16.97
N ILE A 142 14.67 7.57 15.78
CA ILE A 142 14.01 6.27 15.59
C ILE A 142 14.73 5.19 16.43
N SER A 143 16.06 5.21 16.45
CA SER A 143 16.89 4.30 17.25
C SER A 143 16.54 4.35 18.74
N PHE A 144 16.30 5.56 19.27
CA PHE A 144 15.89 5.77 20.66
C PHE A 144 14.54 5.11 20.99
N LEU A 145 13.58 5.13 20.06
CA LEU A 145 12.23 4.56 20.27
C LEU A 145 12.09 3.09 19.85
N LYS A 146 13.09 2.55 19.13
CA LYS A 146 13.01 1.23 18.47
C LYS A 146 12.51 0.12 19.39
N SER A 147 13.08 -0.01 20.59
CA SER A 147 12.75 -1.11 21.51
C SER A 147 11.30 -1.02 22.00
N ASP A 148 10.83 0.18 22.34
CA ASP A 148 9.47 0.38 22.83
C ASP A 148 8.44 0.20 21.71
N LEU A 149 8.77 0.66 20.49
CA LEU A 149 7.94 0.42 19.31
C LEU A 149 7.87 -1.06 18.96
N MET A 150 8.98 -1.79 19.04
CA MET A 150 8.96 -3.24 18.85
C MET A 150 8.09 -3.94 19.88
N TYR A 151 8.21 -3.56 21.15
CA TYR A 151 7.35 -4.09 22.21
C TYR A 151 5.88 -3.78 21.96
N LEU A 152 5.56 -2.56 21.54
CA LEU A 152 4.19 -2.15 21.20
C LEU A 152 3.63 -2.96 20.01
N MET A 153 4.42 -3.17 18.95
CA MET A 153 4.03 -4.00 17.81
C MET A 153 3.76 -5.44 18.24
N GLU A 154 4.65 -6.05 19.03
CA GLU A 154 4.50 -7.42 19.52
C GLU A 154 3.24 -7.55 20.39
N ARG A 155 3.00 -6.58 21.28
CA ARG A 155 1.78 -6.53 22.10
C ARG A 155 0.52 -6.45 21.24
N LYS A 156 0.47 -5.51 20.28
CA LYS A 156 -0.69 -5.35 19.38
C LYS A 156 -0.91 -6.57 18.48
N LYS A 157 0.16 -7.21 18.03
CA LYS A 157 0.09 -8.49 17.33
C LYS A 157 -0.60 -9.56 18.19
N ASN A 158 -0.22 -9.66 19.46
CA ASN A 158 -0.75 -10.67 20.39
C ASN A 158 -2.19 -10.37 20.86
N GLU A 159 -2.68 -9.15 20.68
CA GLU A 159 -4.10 -8.80 20.90
C GLU A 159 -5.00 -9.32 19.78
N VAL A 160 -4.45 -9.64 18.60
CA VAL A 160 -5.23 -10.19 17.48
C VAL A 160 -5.57 -11.65 17.76
N THR A 161 -6.84 -11.90 18.07
CA THR A 161 -7.37 -13.25 18.35
C THR A 161 -8.05 -13.91 17.16
N ASP A 162 -8.48 -13.11 16.17
CA ASP A 162 -9.16 -13.57 14.95
C ASP A 162 -8.13 -13.99 13.87
N MET A 163 -7.56 -15.17 14.06
CA MET A 163 -6.51 -15.71 13.18
C MET A 163 -7.05 -16.55 12.02
N ASP A 164 -8.30 -17.00 12.10
CA ASP A 164 -8.90 -17.95 11.16
C ASP A 164 -9.95 -17.26 10.29
N LYS A 165 -9.51 -16.72 9.15
CA LYS A 165 -10.43 -16.34 8.07
C LYS A 165 -10.61 -17.51 7.12
N GLU A 166 -11.88 -17.83 6.83
CA GLU A 166 -12.23 -18.76 5.76
C GLU A 166 -11.87 -18.19 4.38
N GLU A 167 -11.89 -16.86 4.24
CA GLU A 167 -11.71 -16.17 2.97
C GLU A 167 -10.96 -14.83 3.12
N TYR A 168 -10.09 -14.56 2.16
CA TYR A 168 -9.36 -13.31 1.98
C TYR A 168 -9.94 -12.56 0.78
N PRO A 169 -10.51 -11.36 0.96
CA PRO A 169 -10.94 -10.51 -0.15
C PRO A 169 -9.76 -9.93 -0.92
N LEU A 170 -9.97 -9.61 -2.20
CA LEU A 170 -9.04 -8.79 -2.97
C LEU A 170 -9.05 -7.36 -2.43
N ILE A 171 -7.87 -6.85 -2.12
CA ILE A 171 -7.64 -5.49 -1.64
C ILE A 171 -6.64 -4.77 -2.55
N HIS A 172 -6.68 -3.43 -2.54
CA HIS A 172 -5.63 -2.65 -3.20
C HIS A 172 -4.34 -2.68 -2.38
N GLY A 173 -4.46 -2.40 -1.08
CA GLY A 173 -3.38 -2.37 -0.13
C GLY A 173 -2.52 -1.10 -0.16
N GLU A 174 -2.82 -0.15 -1.07
CA GLU A 174 -2.13 1.14 -1.23
C GLU A 174 -3.05 2.21 -1.81
N LEU A 175 -4.34 2.19 -1.45
CA LEU A 175 -5.35 3.09 -2.03
C LEU A 175 -5.26 4.53 -1.49
N THR A 176 -4.09 5.16 -1.63
CA THR A 176 -3.77 6.51 -1.15
C THR A 176 -4.13 7.57 -2.21
N PRO A 177 -4.22 8.87 -1.86
CA PRO A 177 -4.63 9.93 -2.79
C PRO A 177 -3.92 10.00 -4.16
N PRO A 178 -2.61 9.70 -4.30
CA PRO A 178 -1.98 9.68 -5.62
C PRO A 178 -2.48 8.53 -6.51
N HIS A 179 -3.04 7.45 -5.94
CA HIS A 179 -3.38 6.22 -6.65
C HIS A 179 -4.86 6.14 -7.07
N VAL A 180 -5.65 7.14 -6.69
CA VAL A 180 -7.09 7.23 -6.98
C VAL A 180 -7.37 8.44 -7.85
N TYR A 181 -8.17 8.26 -8.91
CA TYR A 181 -8.53 9.31 -9.86
C TYR A 181 -10.05 9.53 -9.89
N ILE A 182 -10.46 10.79 -9.93
CA ILE A 182 -11.80 11.21 -10.33
C ILE A 182 -11.75 11.44 -11.83
N LEU A 183 -12.41 10.58 -12.59
CA LEU A 183 -12.46 10.67 -14.06
C LEU A 183 -13.48 11.73 -14.50
N GLU A 184 -13.38 12.20 -15.75
CA GLU A 184 -14.30 13.21 -16.30
C GLU A 184 -15.77 12.79 -16.26
N ASN A 185 -16.05 11.49 -16.40
CA ASN A 185 -17.41 10.94 -16.27
C ASN A 185 -17.87 10.81 -14.81
N GLY A 186 -17.02 11.18 -13.84
CA GLY A 186 -17.28 11.10 -12.41
C GLY A 186 -17.06 9.71 -11.80
N GLU A 187 -16.59 8.72 -12.56
CA GLU A 187 -16.19 7.42 -12.03
C GLU A 187 -14.83 7.48 -11.32
N ILE A 188 -14.54 6.46 -10.53
CA ILE A 188 -13.26 6.31 -9.84
C ILE A 188 -12.35 5.38 -10.64
N GLY A 189 -11.18 5.89 -11.02
CA GLY A 189 -10.10 5.13 -11.64
C GLY A 189 -8.98 4.81 -10.64
N LEU A 190 -8.37 3.64 -10.77
CA LEU A 190 -7.24 3.20 -9.94
C LEU A 190 -5.96 3.11 -10.77
N ILE A 191 -4.83 3.52 -10.19
CA ILE A 191 -3.48 3.26 -10.70
C ILE A 191 -2.63 2.59 -9.63
N ASP A 192 -1.39 2.24 -9.94
CA ASP A 192 -0.48 1.55 -9.02
C ASP A 192 -1.08 0.22 -8.50
N ILE A 193 -1.37 -0.65 -9.46
CA ILE A 193 -2.19 -1.86 -9.27
C ILE A 193 -1.36 -3.13 -9.24
N GLU A 194 -0.04 -3.04 -9.36
CA GLU A 194 0.87 -4.16 -9.22
C GLU A 194 0.72 -4.80 -7.83
N GLY A 195 0.56 -3.97 -6.80
CA GLY A 195 0.50 -4.32 -5.39
C GLY A 195 -0.80 -4.96 -4.90
N ILE A 196 -1.83 -5.11 -5.74
CA ILE A 196 -3.10 -5.70 -5.30
C ILE A 196 -2.91 -7.15 -4.87
N LYS A 197 -3.70 -7.58 -3.89
CA LYS A 197 -3.50 -8.86 -3.20
C LYS A 197 -4.77 -9.33 -2.54
N TYR A 198 -4.97 -10.64 -2.47
CA TYR A 198 -5.96 -11.21 -1.57
C TYR A 198 -5.36 -11.14 -0.17
N PHE A 199 -5.99 -10.43 0.76
CA PHE A 199 -5.42 -10.19 2.09
C PHE A 199 -6.49 -9.81 3.12
N ASP A 200 -6.07 -9.58 4.35
CA ASP A 200 -6.96 -9.07 5.40
C ASP A 200 -7.53 -7.70 4.99
N ILE A 201 -8.86 -7.59 4.95
CA ILE A 201 -9.58 -6.35 4.62
C ILE A 201 -9.22 -5.20 5.56
N GLU A 202 -8.88 -5.52 6.81
CA GLU A 202 -8.45 -4.57 7.82
C GLU A 202 -7.14 -3.87 7.43
N TYR A 203 -6.28 -4.51 6.61
CA TYR A 203 -5.07 -3.89 6.10
C TYR A 203 -5.41 -2.76 5.13
N ASP A 204 -6.33 -3.00 4.18
CA ASP A 204 -6.79 -1.97 3.26
C ASP A 204 -7.53 -0.84 4.00
N ARG A 205 -8.34 -1.19 5.01
CA ARG A 205 -9.01 -0.21 5.86
C ARG A 205 -8.04 0.62 6.70
N ALA A 206 -6.91 0.05 7.13
CA ALA A 206 -5.86 0.80 7.80
C ALA A 206 -5.20 1.82 6.85
N VAL A 207 -4.98 1.45 5.58
CA VAL A 207 -4.49 2.38 4.55
C VAL A 207 -5.49 3.52 4.34
N ILE A 208 -6.78 3.21 4.17
CA ILE A 208 -7.84 4.23 4.03
C ILE A 208 -7.89 5.15 5.24
N HIS A 209 -7.86 4.60 6.46
CA HIS A 209 -7.90 5.38 7.68
C HIS A 209 -6.72 6.34 7.80
N LEU A 210 -5.51 5.89 7.46
CA LEU A 210 -4.31 6.72 7.46
C LEU A 210 -4.35 7.81 6.39
N ALA A 211 -4.92 7.50 5.22
CA ALA A 211 -4.91 8.39 4.06
C ALA A 211 -6.03 9.44 4.08
N TYR A 212 -7.21 9.09 4.57
CA TYR A 212 -8.43 9.92 4.48
C TYR A 212 -9.06 10.23 5.84
N GLY A 213 -8.59 9.62 6.93
CA GLY A 213 -9.18 9.78 8.26
C GLY A 213 -10.68 9.45 8.26
N ASP A 214 -11.47 10.30 8.91
CA ASP A 214 -12.93 10.11 9.01
C ASP A 214 -13.70 10.50 7.73
N ALA A 215 -13.01 10.96 6.66
CA ALA A 215 -13.69 11.24 5.40
C ALA A 215 -14.23 9.97 4.73
N ILE A 216 -13.58 8.82 4.99
CA ILE A 216 -14.05 7.49 4.60
C ILE A 216 -14.09 6.64 5.88
N PRO A 217 -15.28 6.50 6.52
CA PRO A 217 -15.38 5.92 7.84
C PRO A 217 -15.11 4.41 7.82
N VAL A 218 -14.47 3.92 8.88
CA VAL A 218 -14.22 2.49 9.05
C VAL A 218 -15.55 1.74 9.30
N PRO A 219 -15.88 0.69 8.53
CA PRO A 219 -17.09 -0.08 8.75
C PRO A 219 -17.10 -0.82 10.10
N LYS A 220 -18.28 -0.99 10.70
CA LYS A 220 -18.43 -1.62 12.04
C LYS A 220 -18.04 -3.10 12.09
N TYR A 221 -18.01 -3.80 10.95
CA TYR A 221 -17.69 -5.23 10.89
C TYR A 221 -16.17 -5.51 10.89
N ILE A 222 -15.33 -4.47 10.82
CA ILE A 222 -13.88 -4.58 10.79
C ILE A 222 -13.37 -5.02 12.16
N CYS A 223 -12.49 -6.03 12.19
CA CYS A 223 -11.79 -6.44 13.41
C CYS A 223 -10.90 -5.29 13.90
N LYS A 224 -11.23 -4.77 15.08
CA LYS A 224 -10.58 -3.58 15.64
C LYS A 224 -9.11 -3.84 15.97
N GLU A 225 -8.81 -5.01 16.50
CA GLU A 225 -7.47 -5.42 16.92
C GLU A 225 -6.53 -5.50 15.69
N LYS A 226 -7.00 -6.10 14.59
CA LYS A 226 -6.27 -6.13 13.31
C LYS A 226 -6.08 -4.73 12.74
N LEU A 227 -7.14 -3.91 12.72
CA LEU A 227 -7.06 -2.53 12.23
C LEU A 227 -6.01 -1.72 12.99
N GLU A 228 -6.02 -1.77 14.33
CA GLU A 228 -5.06 -1.06 15.17
C GLU A 228 -3.62 -1.55 14.93
N PHE A 229 -3.43 -2.87 14.83
CA PHE A 229 -2.14 -3.47 14.54
C PHE A 229 -1.62 -3.04 13.15
N TYR A 230 -2.43 -3.15 12.10
CA TYR A 230 -2.04 -2.76 10.75
C TYR A 230 -1.80 -1.25 10.61
N THR A 231 -2.61 -0.43 11.27
CA THR A 231 -2.41 1.04 11.29
C THR A 231 -1.06 1.40 11.92
N LEU A 232 -0.68 0.73 13.03
CA LEU A 232 0.62 0.92 13.67
C LEU A 232 1.76 0.52 12.72
N CYS A 233 1.66 -0.67 12.13
CA CYS A 233 2.66 -1.22 11.22
C CYS A 233 2.86 -0.34 9.97
N LEU A 234 1.78 0.07 9.29
CA LEU A 234 1.83 0.98 8.15
C LEU A 234 2.48 2.32 8.51
N LYS A 235 2.18 2.86 9.70
CA LYS A 235 2.80 4.11 10.17
C LYS A 235 4.31 3.99 10.40
N ILE A 236 4.76 2.84 10.90
CA ILE A 236 6.19 2.50 10.98
C ILE A 236 6.79 2.40 9.57
N GLY A 237 6.07 1.82 8.61
CA GLY A 237 6.45 1.83 7.20
C GLY A 237 6.66 3.22 6.64
N HIS A 238 5.71 4.14 6.86
CA HIS A 238 5.84 5.54 6.42
C HIS A 238 7.04 6.24 7.06
N LEU A 239 7.28 6.00 8.35
CA LEU A 239 8.46 6.50 9.06
C LEU A 239 9.76 5.95 8.45
N SER A 240 9.80 4.64 8.16
CA SER A 240 10.95 3.95 7.56
C SER A 240 11.30 4.52 6.19
N VAL A 241 10.33 4.56 5.28
CA VAL A 241 10.52 5.09 3.92
C VAL A 241 10.96 6.55 3.95
N ALA A 242 10.41 7.36 4.87
CA ALA A 242 10.83 8.75 5.00
C ALA A 242 12.25 8.90 5.53
N ALA A 243 12.66 8.09 6.52
CA ALA A 243 14.04 8.10 7.02
C ALA A 243 15.03 7.68 5.93
N ASP A 244 14.73 6.60 5.19
CA ASP A 244 15.57 6.10 4.11
C ASP A 244 15.73 7.11 2.98
N TYR A 245 14.62 7.70 2.50
CA TYR A 245 14.66 8.72 1.45
C TYR A 245 15.48 9.95 1.86
N LEU A 246 15.31 10.45 3.10
CA LEU A 246 16.07 11.61 3.58
C LEU A 246 17.56 11.29 3.77
N ALA A 247 17.90 10.04 4.10
CA ALA A 247 19.29 9.62 4.27
C ALA A 247 20.01 9.40 2.93
N HIS A 248 19.30 8.90 1.91
CA HIS A 248 19.92 8.35 0.71
C HIS A 248 19.55 9.08 -0.60
N VAL A 249 18.45 9.82 -0.64
CA VAL A 249 17.96 10.47 -1.87
C VAL A 249 18.05 11.99 -1.78
N ASP A 250 17.26 12.61 -0.90
CA ASP A 250 17.28 14.06 -0.69
C ASP A 250 16.90 14.43 0.74
N LYS A 251 17.92 14.76 1.55
CA LYS A 251 17.80 15.17 2.95
C LYS A 251 16.93 16.41 3.20
N ASN A 252 16.70 17.22 2.17
CA ASN A 252 15.98 18.49 2.28
C ASN A 252 14.56 18.41 1.71
N HIS A 253 14.09 17.24 1.30
CA HIS A 253 12.79 17.10 0.66
C HIS A 253 11.65 17.37 1.66
N PRO A 254 10.88 18.48 1.52
CA PRO A 254 9.97 18.94 2.57
C PRO A 254 8.86 17.94 2.91
N TRP A 255 8.36 17.23 1.90
CA TRP A 255 7.32 16.22 2.11
C TRP A 255 7.80 15.07 3.02
N PHE A 256 9.00 14.55 2.78
CA PHE A 256 9.53 13.44 3.57
C PHE A 256 9.95 13.88 4.97
N GLN A 257 10.43 15.12 5.14
CA GLN A 257 10.65 15.71 6.48
C GLN A 257 9.35 15.73 7.27
N ASN A 258 8.26 16.22 6.68
CA ASN A 258 6.94 16.26 7.32
C ASN A 258 6.41 14.86 7.65
N VAL A 259 6.52 13.90 6.73
CA VAL A 259 6.10 12.50 6.97
C VAL A 259 6.89 11.90 8.13
N ARG A 260 8.22 12.04 8.12
CA ARG A 260 9.09 11.56 9.20
C ARG A 260 8.70 12.16 10.55
N GLU A 261 8.66 13.48 10.65
CA GLU A 261 8.37 14.18 11.91
C GLU A 261 6.97 13.87 12.44
N SER A 262 5.95 13.87 11.58
CA SER A 262 4.58 13.55 11.99
C SER A 262 4.48 12.11 12.49
N CYS A 263 5.04 11.15 11.77
CA CYS A 263 5.00 9.75 12.18
C CYS A 263 5.78 9.52 13.48
N LEU A 264 6.98 10.10 13.60
CA LEU A 264 7.81 9.98 14.79
C LEU A 264 7.11 10.53 16.03
N ASN A 265 6.52 11.73 15.94
CA ASN A 265 5.81 12.37 17.05
C ASN A 265 4.62 11.54 17.53
N GLU A 266 3.80 11.04 16.60
CA GLU A 266 2.64 10.23 16.96
C GLU A 266 3.03 8.86 17.52
N LEU A 267 4.07 8.24 16.98
CA LEU A 267 4.59 6.97 17.48
C LEU A 267 5.21 7.14 18.87
N ALA A 268 5.94 8.23 19.12
CA ALA A 268 6.47 8.57 20.43
C ALA A 268 5.37 8.74 21.49
N LEU A 269 4.22 9.32 21.13
CA LEU A 269 3.08 9.44 22.03
C LEU A 269 2.42 8.09 22.39
N LYS A 270 2.61 7.04 21.59
CA LYS A 270 2.05 5.70 21.85
C LYS A 270 2.92 4.84 22.77
N VAL A 271 4.18 5.22 22.96
CA VAL A 271 5.16 4.45 23.74
C VAL A 271 5.67 5.16 25.00
N ARG A 272 5.28 6.42 25.20
CA ARG A 272 5.44 7.14 26.48
C ARG A 272 4.30 6.81 27.44
#